data_AF-A0A2J8VH85-F1
#
_entry.id   AF-A0A2J8VH85-F1
#
_cell.length_a   1.000
_cell.length_b   1.000
_cell.length_c   1.000
_cell.angle_alpha   90.00
_cell.angle_beta   90.00
_cell.angle_gamma   90.00
#
_symmetry.space_group_name_H-M   'P 1'
#
loop_
_entity.id
_entity.type
_entity.pdbx_description
1 polymer ?
#
loop_
_entity_poly.entity_id
_entity_poly.type
_entity_poly.pdbx_seq_one_letter_code
_entity_poly.pdbx_strand_id
1 'polypeptide(L)'
;MLLLFLLFEGVCCPGENTAAPQALQSYRLAAEEPLSFRMLQTSSFANHSWAHSEGSGWLGDLQTHGWDTVLGTIRFLKPWSHGNFSKQELKNLQSLFQLYFHSFIRIVQASAGRFQLELKPEAWLSRGPSPGPGRLQLVCHVSGFYPKPVWVMWMRGEQEQRGTQRGDVLPNADETWYLQATLDVAAGEAAGLSCRVKHSSLEGHDLIIHWSGYSIFLILICLTVIVTLVILVVVDSWLKKQSPVFLMGADTQDTKNSRHQFCLAQVSWIKNRVLKKWKTRLNQLW
;
A
#
# COMPACT_ATOMS: atom_id res chain seq x y z
N MET A 1 17.48 12.99 2.24
CA MET A 1 17.93 13.43 0.90
C MET A 1 16.73 13.31 -0.03
N LEU A 2 16.11 14.44 -0.39
CA LEU A 2 14.99 14.42 -1.33
C LEU A 2 15.57 14.42 -2.74
N LEU A 3 15.29 13.40 -3.55
CA LEU A 3 15.55 13.39 -4.98
C LEU A 3 14.25 13.70 -5.72
N LEU A 4 14.25 14.77 -6.52
CA LEU A 4 13.17 15.05 -7.46
C LEU A 4 13.67 14.83 -8.88
N PHE A 5 13.02 13.93 -9.60
CA PHE A 5 13.24 13.71 -11.02
C PHE A 5 12.17 14.46 -11.82
N LEU A 6 12.59 15.38 -12.67
CA LEU A 6 11.72 16.02 -13.65
C LEU A 6 12.17 15.56 -15.04
N LEU A 7 11.25 14.89 -15.74
CA LEU A 7 11.39 14.44 -17.12
C LEU A 7 10.62 15.41 -18.01
N PHE A 8 11.31 16.11 -18.89
CA PHE A 8 10.68 16.84 -20.00
C PHE A 8 10.94 16.07 -21.29
N GLU A 9 9.88 15.47 -21.84
CA GLU A 9 9.88 14.82 -23.16
C GLU A 9 9.51 15.87 -24.23
N GLY A 10 10.40 16.12 -25.18
CA GLY A 10 10.17 17.00 -26.31
C GLY A 10 10.33 16.24 -27.63
N VAL A 11 9.28 16.19 -28.45
CA VAL A 11 9.36 15.62 -29.80
C VAL A 11 9.99 16.66 -30.71
N CYS A 12 11.23 16.44 -31.14
CA CYS A 12 11.84 17.24 -32.21
C CYS A 12 11.30 16.77 -33.56
N CYS A 13 10.46 17.58 -34.21
CA CYS A 13 10.08 17.36 -35.60
C CYS A 13 11.28 17.71 -36.52
N PRO A 14 11.69 16.83 -37.45
CA PRO A 14 12.67 17.19 -38.45
C PRO A 14 12.09 18.28 -39.37
N GLY A 15 12.86 19.35 -39.57
CA GLY A 15 12.52 20.43 -40.49
C GLY A 15 12.48 19.94 -41.94
N GLU A 16 11.45 20.36 -42.65
CA GLU A 16 11.17 20.01 -44.05
C GLU A 16 12.24 20.60 -44.98
N ASN A 17 13.24 19.81 -45.35
CA ASN A 17 14.18 20.17 -46.41
C ASN A 17 13.56 19.81 -47.76
N THR A 18 13.15 20.84 -48.50
CA THR A 18 12.66 20.73 -49.89
C THR A 18 13.84 20.45 -50.84
N ALA A 19 14.25 19.19 -50.96
CA ALA A 19 14.99 18.67 -52.13
C ALA A 19 15.12 17.14 -52.03
N ALA A 20 14.29 16.42 -52.80
CA ALA A 20 14.56 15.01 -53.08
C ALA A 20 15.68 14.87 -54.12
N PRO A 21 16.54 13.85 -54.00
CA PRO A 21 16.89 13.06 -55.17
C PRO A 21 16.33 11.65 -55.04
N GLN A 22 15.59 11.24 -56.07
CA GLN A 22 15.20 9.87 -56.34
C GLN A 22 16.44 9.02 -56.59
N ALA A 23 16.95 8.30 -55.59
CA ALA A 23 17.77 7.09 -55.77
C ALA A 23 18.17 6.49 -54.41
N LEU A 24 17.23 5.88 -53.66
CA LEU A 24 17.54 4.72 -52.80
C LEU A 24 16.24 4.01 -52.32
N GLN A 25 15.38 3.65 -53.27
CA GLN A 25 14.18 2.86 -52.98
C GLN A 25 14.55 1.36 -52.89
N SER A 26 15.35 0.92 -51.89
CA SER A 26 15.58 -0.53 -51.75
C SER A 26 15.92 -1.09 -50.36
N TYR A 27 15.87 -0.32 -49.27
CA TYR A 27 16.07 -0.91 -47.94
C TYR A 27 14.93 -0.50 -46.98
N ARG A 28 13.86 -1.30 -46.96
CA ARG A 28 13.02 -1.42 -45.75
C ARG A 28 13.83 -2.23 -44.73
N LEU A 29 14.48 -1.55 -43.81
CA LEU A 29 15.01 -2.17 -42.60
C LEU A 29 14.43 -1.41 -41.42
N ALA A 30 13.68 -2.16 -40.58
CA ALA A 30 13.16 -1.83 -39.25
C ALA A 30 12.54 -0.44 -39.07
N ALA A 31 11.32 -0.38 -38.52
CA ALA A 31 10.84 0.88 -37.96
C ALA A 31 11.79 1.29 -36.82
N GLU A 32 12.77 2.16 -37.14
CA GLU A 32 13.59 2.85 -36.14
C GLU A 32 12.63 3.59 -35.21
N GLU A 33 12.76 3.37 -33.90
CA GLU A 33 12.06 4.20 -32.93
C GLU A 33 12.43 5.67 -33.19
N PRO A 34 11.45 6.59 -33.21
CA PRO A 34 11.74 8.00 -33.45
C PRO A 34 12.71 8.49 -32.37
N LEU A 35 13.86 9.01 -32.79
CA LEU A 35 14.85 9.60 -31.89
C LEU A 35 14.21 10.72 -31.07
N SER A 36 13.96 10.46 -29.78
CA SER A 36 13.38 11.44 -28.87
C SER A 36 14.45 12.26 -28.18
N PHE A 37 14.18 13.55 -27.98
CA PHE A 37 15.03 14.41 -27.17
C PHE A 37 14.45 14.52 -25.75
N ARG A 38 15.25 14.18 -24.75
CA ARG A 38 14.85 14.18 -23.34
C ARG A 38 15.74 15.09 -22.52
N MET A 39 15.14 15.88 -21.66
CA MET A 39 15.86 16.63 -20.62
C MET A 39 15.65 15.94 -19.28
N LEU A 40 16.75 15.62 -18.59
CA LEU A 40 16.75 15.03 -17.26
C LEU A 40 17.28 16.04 -16.25
N GLN A 41 16.55 16.20 -15.16
CA GLN A 41 17.00 16.91 -13.98
C GLN A 41 17.04 15.97 -12.77
N THR A 42 18.14 16.02 -12.03
CA THR A 42 18.28 15.40 -10.71
C THR A 42 18.66 16.46 -9.70
N SER A 43 17.82 16.70 -8.71
CA SER A 43 18.10 17.65 -7.63
C SER A 43 18.20 16.93 -6.29
N SER A 44 19.27 17.21 -5.54
CA SER A 44 19.57 16.64 -4.22
C SER A 44 19.59 17.75 -3.17
N PHE A 45 18.77 17.58 -2.12
CA PHE A 45 18.69 18.51 -0.99
C PHE A 45 19.18 17.82 0.29
N ALA A 46 20.34 18.24 0.79
CA ALA A 46 20.91 17.67 2.03
C ALA A 46 20.38 18.38 3.28
N ASN A 47 20.27 19.71 3.21
CA ASN A 47 19.74 20.53 4.29
C ASN A 47 19.13 21.83 3.74
N HIS A 48 18.75 22.76 4.62
CA HIS A 48 18.09 24.01 4.24
C HIS A 48 19.01 24.99 3.48
N SER A 49 20.33 24.85 3.57
CA SER A 49 21.31 25.75 2.95
C SER A 49 22.08 25.12 1.78
N TRP A 50 22.05 23.80 1.65
CA TRP A 50 22.79 23.06 0.65
C TRP A 50 21.86 22.22 -0.24
N ALA A 51 21.92 22.53 -1.53
CA ALA A 51 21.27 21.78 -2.58
C ALA A 51 22.20 21.72 -3.80
N HIS A 52 22.17 20.59 -4.49
CA HIS A 52 22.87 20.37 -5.74
C HIS A 52 21.87 19.94 -6.80
N SER A 53 22.02 20.40 -8.04
CA SER A 53 21.14 20.01 -9.14
C SER A 53 21.95 19.72 -10.38
N GLU A 54 21.64 18.62 -11.05
CA GLU A 54 22.28 18.24 -12.30
C GLU A 54 21.23 18.25 -13.40
N GLY A 55 21.60 18.77 -14.56
CA GLY A 55 20.78 18.81 -15.75
C GLY A 55 21.52 18.16 -16.92
N SER A 56 20.82 17.36 -17.71
CA SER A 56 21.39 16.75 -18.92
C SER A 56 20.34 16.64 -20.03
N GLY A 57 20.80 16.74 -21.28
CA GLY A 57 19.99 16.56 -22.48
C GLY A 57 20.48 15.35 -23.27
N TRP A 58 19.54 14.54 -23.72
CA TRP A 58 19.77 13.24 -24.37
C TRP A 58 18.99 13.15 -25.67
N LEU A 59 19.60 12.59 -26.71
CA LEU A 59 18.95 12.21 -27.96
C LEU A 59 18.99 10.68 -28.08
N GLY A 60 17.85 10.03 -27.87
CA GLY A 60 17.83 8.58 -27.59
C GLY A 60 18.67 8.26 -26.35
N ASP A 61 19.64 7.37 -26.48
CA ASP A 61 20.59 7.00 -25.42
C ASP A 61 21.89 7.84 -25.44
N LEU A 62 22.01 8.80 -26.36
CA LEU A 62 23.22 9.63 -26.51
C LEU A 62 23.07 10.95 -25.75
N GLN A 63 23.90 11.15 -24.72
CA GLN A 63 23.97 12.44 -24.04
C GLN A 63 24.60 13.51 -24.95
N THR A 64 23.88 14.59 -25.17
CA THR A 64 24.29 15.72 -26.03
C THR A 64 24.55 16.99 -25.25
N HIS A 65 23.89 17.17 -24.10
CA HIS A 65 24.01 18.38 -23.27
C HIS A 65 24.25 18.03 -21.80
N GLY A 66 24.98 18.90 -21.13
CA GLY A 66 25.06 18.97 -19.66
C GLY A 66 24.76 20.38 -19.17
N TRP A 67 24.41 20.49 -17.90
CA TRP A 67 24.25 21.77 -17.22
C TRP A 67 25.43 22.00 -16.27
N ASP A 68 26.13 23.12 -16.43
CA ASP A 68 27.13 23.57 -15.46
C ASP A 68 26.44 24.47 -14.43
N THR A 69 26.30 23.99 -13.20
CA THR A 69 25.66 24.75 -12.12
C THR A 69 26.52 25.89 -11.58
N VAL A 70 27.84 25.79 -11.70
CA VAL A 70 28.77 26.79 -11.19
C VAL A 70 28.78 27.99 -12.12
N LEU A 71 28.85 27.73 -13.43
CA LEU A 71 28.85 28.76 -14.46
C LEU A 71 27.44 29.17 -14.89
N GLY A 72 26.43 28.36 -14.56
CA GLY A 72 25.06 28.53 -15.04
C GLY A 72 24.96 28.41 -16.56
N THR A 73 25.72 27.51 -17.19
CA THR A 73 25.83 27.45 -18.65
C THR A 73 25.47 26.07 -19.19
N ILE A 74 24.98 26.03 -20.43
CA ILE A 74 24.77 24.77 -21.15
C ILE A 74 26.12 24.29 -21.67
N ARG A 75 26.53 23.09 -21.26
CA ARG A 75 27.69 22.39 -21.80
C ARG A 75 27.27 21.55 -23.00
N PHE A 76 27.76 21.91 -24.17
CA PHE A 76 27.53 21.14 -25.40
C PHE A 76 28.57 20.02 -25.51
N LEU A 77 28.12 18.76 -25.50
CA LEU A 77 29.01 17.60 -25.52
C LEU A 77 29.31 17.09 -26.93
N LYS A 78 28.48 17.45 -27.92
CA LYS A 78 28.73 17.16 -29.34
C LYS A 78 28.82 18.47 -30.15
N PRO A 79 29.60 18.48 -31.24
CA PRO A 79 29.74 19.67 -32.09
C PRO A 79 28.39 20.19 -32.62
N TRP A 80 27.44 19.29 -32.90
CA TRP A 80 26.11 19.59 -33.44
C TRP A 80 25.02 19.77 -32.36
N SER A 81 25.36 19.69 -31.07
CA SER A 81 24.37 19.78 -29.97
C SER A 81 23.63 21.13 -29.93
N HIS A 82 24.18 22.18 -30.51
CA HIS A 82 23.50 23.47 -30.64
C HIS A 82 22.40 23.47 -31.72
N GLY A 83 22.29 22.40 -32.51
CA GLY A 83 21.27 22.27 -33.56
C GLY A 83 21.30 23.44 -34.54
N ASN A 84 20.12 23.90 -34.94
CA ASN A 84 19.96 25.06 -35.81
C ASN A 84 19.66 26.35 -35.03
N PHE A 85 19.93 26.38 -33.71
CA PHE A 85 19.65 27.55 -32.90
C PHE A 85 20.66 28.67 -33.16
N SER A 86 20.17 29.91 -33.27
CA SER A 86 21.00 31.10 -33.31
C SER A 86 21.70 31.34 -31.97
N LYS A 87 22.79 32.11 -31.99
CA LYS A 87 23.51 32.49 -30.76
C LYS A 87 22.61 33.23 -29.76
N GLN A 88 21.63 34.01 -30.23
CA GLN A 88 20.72 34.74 -29.37
C GLN A 88 19.71 33.81 -28.70
N GLU A 89 19.14 32.86 -29.45
CA GLU A 89 18.23 31.85 -28.90
C GLU A 89 18.93 31.00 -27.84
N LEU A 90 20.18 30.57 -28.08
CA LEU A 90 20.96 29.81 -27.10
C LEU A 90 21.22 30.62 -25.83
N LYS A 91 21.52 31.92 -25.94
CA LYS A 91 21.66 32.80 -24.77
C LYS A 91 20.35 32.94 -24.00
N ASN A 92 19.23 33.14 -24.69
CA ASN A 92 17.92 33.24 -24.06
C ASN A 92 17.56 31.94 -23.32
N LEU A 93 17.81 30.79 -23.96
CA LEU A 93 17.58 29.47 -23.38
C LEU A 93 18.46 29.24 -22.15
N GLN A 94 19.73 29.61 -22.20
CA GLN A 94 20.62 29.54 -21.06
C GLN A 94 20.11 30.39 -19.89
N SER A 95 19.74 31.66 -20.13
CA SER A 95 19.18 32.53 -19.09
C SER A 95 17.90 31.96 -18.48
N LEU A 96 17.04 31.36 -19.30
CA LEU A 96 15.82 30.70 -18.82
C LEU A 96 16.16 29.52 -17.89
N PHE A 97 17.09 28.66 -18.28
CA PHE A 97 17.53 27.55 -17.44
C PHE A 97 18.20 28.02 -16.15
N GLN A 98 19.03 29.07 -16.20
CA GLN A 98 19.62 29.68 -14.99
C GLN A 98 18.53 30.11 -14.01
N LEU A 99 17.53 30.86 -14.47
CA LEU A 99 16.41 31.31 -13.65
C LEU A 99 15.61 30.13 -13.11
N TYR A 100 15.35 29.13 -13.94
CA TYR A 100 14.62 27.93 -13.57
C TYR A 100 15.32 27.15 -12.45
N PHE A 101 16.59 26.74 -12.64
CA PHE A 101 17.33 25.94 -11.67
C PHE A 101 17.48 26.70 -10.34
N HIS A 102 17.74 28.01 -10.37
CA HIS A 102 17.82 28.83 -9.17
C HIS A 102 16.49 28.91 -8.43
N SER A 103 15.40 29.20 -9.15
CA SER A 103 14.06 29.35 -8.57
C SER A 103 13.52 28.03 -8.03
N PHE A 104 13.74 26.94 -8.75
CA PHE A 104 13.31 25.60 -8.35
C PHE A 104 13.92 25.20 -7.00
N ILE A 105 15.24 25.36 -6.83
CA ILE A 105 15.92 25.06 -5.56
C ILE A 105 15.31 25.88 -4.41
N ARG A 106 15.09 27.19 -4.63
CA ARG A 106 14.52 28.09 -3.63
C ARG A 106 13.11 27.68 -3.22
N ILE A 107 12.26 27.36 -4.19
CA ILE A 107 10.86 26.94 -3.94
C ILE A 107 10.82 25.65 -3.15
N VAL A 108 11.63 24.65 -3.53
CA VAL A 108 11.70 23.36 -2.83
C VAL A 108 12.22 23.55 -1.41
N GLN A 109 13.30 24.32 -1.20
CA GLN A 109 13.83 24.61 0.14
C GLN A 109 12.80 25.33 1.03
N ALA A 110 12.09 26.33 0.49
CA ALA A 110 11.06 27.05 1.23
C ALA A 110 9.85 26.17 1.57
N SER A 111 9.57 25.16 0.75
CA SER A 111 8.42 24.27 0.91
C SER A 111 8.75 22.94 1.60
N ALA A 112 10.03 22.62 1.82
CA ALA A 112 10.48 21.33 2.35
C ALA A 112 9.82 20.96 3.68
N GLY A 113 9.58 21.94 4.55
CA GLY A 113 8.88 21.73 5.83
C GLY A 113 7.42 21.29 5.67
N ARG A 114 6.80 21.53 4.51
CA ARG A 114 5.42 21.08 4.20
C ARG A 114 5.38 19.65 3.66
N PHE A 115 6.50 19.12 3.17
CA PHE A 115 6.61 17.77 2.65
C PHE A 115 7.20 16.80 3.69
N GLN A 116 6.88 17.00 4.98
CA GLN A 116 7.16 15.96 5.97
C GLN A 116 6.19 14.82 5.72
N LEU A 117 6.72 13.68 5.28
CA LEU A 117 5.95 12.43 5.26
C LEU A 117 5.42 12.21 6.68
N GLU A 118 4.11 12.06 6.82
CA GLU A 118 3.48 11.77 8.09
C GLU A 118 2.64 10.50 7.93
N LEU A 119 3.03 9.44 8.63
CA LEU A 119 2.35 8.14 8.59
C LEU A 119 1.66 7.90 9.92
N LYS A 120 0.37 7.53 9.83
CA LYS A 120 -0.49 7.30 11.00
C LYS A 120 -0.13 5.97 11.68
N PRO A 121 0.02 5.95 13.02
CA PRO A 121 0.24 4.71 13.75
C PRO A 121 -0.97 3.79 13.65
N GLU A 122 -0.70 2.50 13.57
CA GLU A 122 -1.62 1.45 13.97
C GLU A 122 -1.30 1.00 15.38
N ALA A 123 -2.31 0.70 16.18
CA ALA A 123 -2.11 0.20 17.53
C ALA A 123 -3.05 -0.97 17.86
N TRP A 124 -2.58 -1.85 18.74
CA TRP A 124 -3.34 -2.99 19.23
C TRP A 124 -2.88 -3.39 20.64
N LEU A 125 -3.73 -4.14 21.35
CA LEU A 125 -3.47 -4.57 22.71
C LEU A 125 -3.19 -6.07 22.77
N SER A 126 -2.27 -6.46 23.64
CA SER A 126 -1.99 -7.86 23.95
C SER A 126 -1.70 -8.06 25.43
N ARG A 127 -1.58 -9.32 25.83
CA ARG A 127 -1.19 -9.73 27.18
C ARG A 127 0.28 -10.10 27.18
N GLY A 128 1.04 -9.49 28.08
CA GLY A 128 2.45 -9.80 28.30
C GLY A 128 2.66 -10.98 29.26
N PRO A 129 3.93 -11.32 29.54
CA PRO A 129 4.28 -12.28 30.59
C PRO A 129 3.65 -11.88 31.93
N SER A 130 3.06 -12.84 32.67
CA SER A 130 2.48 -12.53 33.98
C SER A 130 3.61 -12.18 34.97
N PRO A 131 3.54 -11.02 35.65
CA PRO A 131 4.56 -10.61 36.61
C PRO A 131 4.42 -11.33 37.97
N GLY A 132 3.37 -12.12 38.18
CA GLY A 132 3.15 -12.90 39.39
C GLY A 132 1.70 -13.37 39.55
N PRO A 133 1.42 -14.21 40.56
CA PRO A 133 0.07 -14.73 40.83
C PRO A 133 -0.95 -13.58 40.99
N GLY A 134 -2.08 -13.68 40.29
CA GLY A 134 -3.15 -12.67 40.33
C GLY A 134 -2.84 -11.36 39.61
N ARG A 135 -1.70 -11.25 38.91
CA ARG A 135 -1.29 -10.05 38.17
C ARG A 135 -1.24 -10.28 36.67
N LEU A 136 -1.46 -9.20 35.94
CA LEU A 136 -1.53 -9.15 34.49
C LEU A 136 -0.63 -8.03 33.97
N GLN A 137 0.18 -8.34 32.96
CA GLN A 137 0.87 -7.32 32.19
C GLN A 137 0.07 -7.04 30.92
N LEU A 138 -0.30 -5.78 30.74
CA LEU A 138 -0.93 -5.29 29.52
C LEU A 138 0.14 -4.71 28.60
N VAL A 139 0.04 -4.97 27.31
CA VAL A 139 0.98 -4.44 26.31
C VAL A 139 0.19 -3.69 25.24
N CYS A 140 0.54 -2.43 25.04
CA CYS A 140 0.06 -1.62 23.93
C CYS A 140 1.16 -1.55 22.88
N HIS A 141 0.86 -2.06 21.69
CA HIS A 141 1.73 -2.04 20.53
C HIS A 141 1.35 -0.85 19.65
N VAL A 142 2.35 -0.13 19.15
CA VAL A 142 2.17 1.00 18.23
C VAL A 142 3.19 0.83 17.10
N SER A 143 2.74 0.78 15.84
CA SER A 143 3.59 0.52 14.67
C SER A 143 3.21 1.38 13.48
N GLY A 144 4.07 1.47 12.47
CA GLY A 144 3.75 2.11 11.20
C GLY A 144 3.78 3.64 11.23
N PHE A 145 4.31 4.25 12.29
CA PHE A 145 4.31 5.70 12.45
C PHE A 145 5.61 6.35 12.00
N TYR A 146 5.48 7.56 11.47
CA TYR A 146 6.58 8.44 11.12
C TYR A 146 6.08 9.90 11.15
N PRO A 147 6.79 10.86 11.76
CA PRO A 147 8.17 10.78 12.27
C PRO A 147 8.33 10.06 13.62
N LYS A 148 9.58 9.88 14.09
CA LYS A 148 9.92 9.13 15.31
C LYS A 148 9.23 9.60 16.61
N PRO A 149 9.00 10.91 16.86
CA PRO A 149 8.38 11.36 18.11
C PRO A 149 6.93 10.90 18.27
N VAL A 150 6.68 10.01 19.22
CA VAL A 150 5.34 9.51 19.59
C VAL A 150 5.17 9.48 21.10
N TRP A 151 3.97 9.81 21.57
CA TRP A 151 3.58 9.69 22.98
C TRP A 151 2.56 8.57 23.14
N VAL A 152 2.80 7.67 24.09
CA VAL A 152 1.96 6.50 24.36
C VAL A 152 1.82 6.35 25.87
N MET A 153 0.59 6.24 26.36
CA MET A 153 0.31 6.13 27.79
C MET A 153 -0.89 5.23 28.04
N TRP A 154 -0.82 4.43 29.12
CA TRP A 154 -2.01 3.77 29.63
C TRP A 154 -2.85 4.74 30.45
N MET A 155 -4.15 4.70 30.25
CA MET A 155 -5.14 5.61 30.82
C MET A 155 -6.22 4.82 31.56
N ARG A 156 -6.79 5.43 32.60
CA ARG A 156 -8.05 5.02 33.21
C ARG A 156 -8.99 6.23 33.15
N GLY A 157 -9.90 6.25 32.19
CA GLY A 157 -10.60 7.49 31.82
C GLY A 157 -9.59 8.54 31.36
N GLU A 158 -9.54 9.69 32.03
CA GLU A 158 -8.57 10.77 31.74
C GLU A 158 -7.28 10.68 32.58
N GLN A 159 -7.16 9.71 33.50
CA GLN A 159 -6.01 9.62 34.38
C GLN A 159 -4.88 8.77 33.79
N GLU A 160 -3.70 9.38 33.63
CA GLU A 160 -2.46 8.69 33.24
C GLU A 160 -2.01 7.69 34.29
N GLN A 161 -1.65 6.48 33.85
CA GLN A 161 -1.14 5.43 34.72
C GLN A 161 0.37 5.57 34.87
N ARG A 162 0.81 6.01 36.07
CA ARG A 162 2.23 6.19 36.41
C ARG A 162 3.07 4.91 36.28
N GLY A 163 2.44 3.74 36.37
CA GLY A 163 3.09 2.45 36.17
C GLY A 163 3.39 2.09 34.71
N THR A 164 3.06 2.97 33.76
CA THR A 164 3.32 2.73 32.34
C THR A 164 4.82 2.70 32.08
N GLN A 165 5.32 1.57 31.59
CA GLN A 165 6.69 1.41 31.16
C GLN A 165 6.74 1.52 29.64
N ARG A 166 7.37 2.58 29.14
CA ARG A 166 7.59 2.79 27.71
C ARG A 166 8.87 2.07 27.30
N GLY A 167 8.77 1.15 26.35
CA GLY A 167 9.94 0.49 25.76
C GLY A 167 10.72 1.41 24.81
N ASP A 168 11.75 0.85 24.20
CA ASP A 168 12.52 1.55 23.18
C ASP A 168 11.74 1.68 21.86
N VAL A 169 12.05 2.72 21.11
CA VAL A 169 11.52 2.91 19.75
C VAL A 169 12.40 2.15 18.77
N LEU A 170 11.85 1.12 18.14
CA LEU A 170 12.53 0.20 17.24
C LEU A 170 12.22 0.52 15.77
N PRO A 171 13.17 0.37 14.84
CA PRO A 171 12.92 0.55 13.42
C PRO A 171 12.21 -0.67 12.81
N ASN A 172 11.24 -0.42 11.94
CA ASN A 172 10.63 -1.42 11.07
C ASN A 172 11.39 -1.51 9.73
N ALA A 173 11.15 -2.57 8.95
CA ALA A 173 11.76 -2.75 7.63
C ALA A 173 11.24 -1.79 6.55
N ASP A 174 10.08 -1.18 6.78
CA ASP A 174 9.39 -0.24 5.88
C ASP A 174 9.72 1.23 6.17
N GLU A 175 10.84 1.49 6.86
CA GLU A 175 11.29 2.82 7.29
C GLU A 175 10.36 3.54 8.30
N THR A 176 9.38 2.83 8.87
CA THR A 176 8.56 3.33 9.98
C THR A 176 9.11 2.90 11.34
N TRP A 177 8.45 3.33 12.41
CA TRP A 177 8.83 3.01 13.78
C TRP A 177 7.81 2.12 14.48
N TYR A 178 8.30 1.35 15.44
CA TYR A 178 7.54 0.52 16.36
C TYR A 178 7.88 0.85 17.81
N LEU A 179 6.89 0.80 18.69
CA LEU A 179 7.03 1.04 20.13
C LEU A 179 6.05 0.17 20.92
N GLN A 180 6.47 -0.28 22.09
CA GLN A 180 5.60 -0.93 23.07
C GLN A 180 5.50 -0.12 24.36
N ALA A 181 4.32 -0.07 24.95
CA ALA A 181 4.08 0.47 26.28
C ALA A 181 3.37 -0.56 27.15
N THR A 182 3.98 -0.94 28.28
CA THR A 182 3.47 -1.98 29.17
C THR A 182 2.92 -1.40 30.46
N LEU A 183 1.97 -2.10 31.09
CA LEU A 183 1.44 -1.74 32.40
C LEU A 183 1.10 -3.00 33.18
N ASP A 184 1.65 -3.12 34.39
CA ASP A 184 1.38 -4.22 35.31
C ASP A 184 0.23 -3.87 36.25
N VAL A 185 -0.83 -4.66 36.27
CA VAL A 185 -2.03 -4.46 37.09
C VAL A 185 -2.47 -5.74 37.79
N ALA A 186 -3.31 -5.64 38.82
CA ALA A 186 -4.04 -6.80 39.32
C ALA A 186 -5.07 -7.25 38.27
N ALA A 187 -5.30 -8.56 38.14
CA ALA A 187 -6.15 -9.11 37.07
C ALA A 187 -7.59 -8.54 37.09
N GLY A 188 -8.13 -8.24 38.27
CA GLY A 188 -9.47 -7.65 38.44
C GLY A 188 -9.54 -6.16 38.08
N GLU A 189 -8.40 -5.47 37.96
CA GLU A 189 -8.33 -4.02 37.73
C GLU A 189 -8.11 -3.67 36.26
N ALA A 190 -7.94 -4.66 35.38
CA ALA A 190 -7.67 -4.40 33.96
C ALA A 190 -8.86 -3.74 33.23
N ALA A 191 -10.08 -3.94 33.72
CA ALA A 191 -11.28 -3.36 33.13
C ALA A 191 -11.26 -1.81 33.22
N GLY A 192 -11.71 -1.17 32.14
CA GLY A 192 -11.76 0.30 32.02
C GLY A 192 -10.41 0.98 31.74
N LEU A 193 -9.34 0.20 31.52
CA LEU A 193 -8.08 0.73 31.02
C LEU A 193 -8.14 0.92 29.51
N SER A 194 -7.41 1.93 29.02
CA SER A 194 -7.20 2.17 27.59
C SER A 194 -5.77 2.60 27.33
N CYS A 195 -5.27 2.34 26.12
CA CYS A 195 -4.02 2.90 25.63
C CYS A 195 -4.35 4.13 24.79
N ARG A 196 -3.71 5.26 25.08
CA ARG A 196 -3.84 6.52 24.33
C ARG A 196 -2.52 6.81 23.62
N VAL A 197 -2.61 7.09 22.32
CA VAL A 197 -1.48 7.37 21.44
C VAL A 197 -1.67 8.75 20.82
N LYS A 198 -0.63 9.59 20.94
CA LYS A 198 -0.54 10.91 20.32
C LYS A 198 0.65 10.95 19.37
N HIS A 199 0.40 11.45 18.17
CA HIS A 199 1.39 11.52 17.10
C HIS A 199 1.04 12.70 16.16
N SER A 200 2.04 13.33 15.53
CA SER A 200 1.83 14.53 14.71
C SER A 200 0.88 14.26 13.53
N SER A 201 1.01 13.09 12.91
CA SER A 201 0.17 12.65 11.77
C SER A 201 -1.32 12.46 12.11
N LEU A 202 -1.70 12.52 13.39
CA LEU A 202 -3.08 12.34 13.83
C LEU A 202 -3.86 13.66 13.89
N GLU A 203 -3.22 14.80 13.57
CA GLU A 203 -3.89 16.11 13.44
C GLU A 203 -4.68 16.53 14.69
N GLY A 204 -4.24 16.09 15.88
CA GLY A 204 -4.91 16.37 17.16
C GLY A 204 -5.98 15.35 17.58
N HIS A 205 -6.21 14.29 16.79
CA HIS A 205 -7.11 13.20 17.14
C HIS A 205 -6.37 12.03 17.80
N ASP A 206 -6.43 11.93 19.13
CA ASP A 206 -5.80 10.84 19.86
C ASP A 206 -6.36 9.47 19.46
N LEU A 207 -5.49 8.50 19.20
CA LEU A 207 -5.89 7.10 19.00
C LEU A 207 -6.05 6.44 20.37
N ILE A 208 -7.27 5.99 20.70
CA ILE A 208 -7.60 5.40 22.00
C ILE A 208 -8.14 3.98 21.80
N ILE A 209 -7.44 3.00 22.39
CA ILE A 209 -7.84 1.58 22.33
C ILE A 209 -8.13 1.09 23.73
N HIS A 210 -9.34 0.58 23.94
CA HIS A 210 -9.79 0.11 25.24
C HIS A 210 -9.41 -1.36 25.45
N TRP A 211 -8.98 -1.70 26.66
CA TRP A 211 -8.77 -3.07 27.07
C TRP A 211 -10.12 -3.77 27.18
N SER A 212 -10.50 -4.54 26.16
CA SER A 212 -11.62 -5.48 26.26
C SER A 212 -11.05 -6.88 26.44
N GLY A 213 -11.29 -7.45 27.64
CA GLY A 213 -10.83 -8.79 28.00
C GLY A 213 -11.42 -9.91 27.14
N TYR A 214 -12.39 -9.60 26.27
CA TYR A 214 -12.95 -10.45 25.24
C TYR A 214 -13.47 -9.58 24.08
N SER A 215 -13.04 -9.86 22.85
CA SER A 215 -13.64 -9.21 21.68
C SER A 215 -15.08 -9.69 21.54
N ILE A 216 -16.04 -8.78 21.76
CA ILE A 216 -17.47 -9.04 21.54
C ILE A 216 -17.70 -9.59 20.13
N PHE A 217 -16.91 -9.13 19.15
CA PHE A 217 -16.92 -9.65 17.79
C PHE A 217 -16.47 -11.11 17.72
N LEU A 218 -15.44 -11.53 18.46
CA LEU A 218 -15.03 -12.93 18.51
C LEU A 218 -16.09 -13.80 19.19
N ILE A 219 -16.72 -13.32 20.26
CA ILE A 219 -17.84 -14.01 20.89
C ILE A 219 -19.01 -14.17 19.90
N LEU A 220 -19.35 -13.11 19.17
CA LEU A 220 -20.43 -13.13 18.17
C LEU A 220 -20.11 -14.06 17.00
N ILE A 221 -18.87 -14.08 16.51
CA ILE A 221 -18.41 -15.01 15.46
C ILE A 221 -18.50 -16.45 15.97
N CYS A 222 -17.99 -16.75 17.17
CA CYS A 222 -18.11 -18.09 17.75
C CYS A 222 -19.57 -18.52 17.89
N LEU A 223 -20.46 -17.63 18.35
CA LEU A 223 -21.90 -17.92 18.48
C LEU A 223 -22.55 -18.21 17.13
N THR A 224 -22.26 -17.41 16.09
CA THR A 224 -22.80 -17.65 14.74
C THR A 224 -22.32 -18.98 14.15
N VAL A 225 -21.05 -19.35 14.34
CA VAL A 225 -20.51 -20.66 13.94
C VAL A 225 -21.19 -21.80 14.68
N ILE A 226 -21.40 -21.68 15.99
CA ILE A 226 -22.10 -22.73 16.78
C ILE A 226 -23.54 -22.90 16.30
N VAL A 227 -24.28 -21.80 16.13
CA VAL A 227 -25.69 -21.85 15.68
C VAL A 227 -25.80 -22.48 14.28
N THR A 228 -24.91 -22.12 13.36
CA THR A 228 -24.91 -22.72 12.01
C THR A 228 -24.62 -24.22 12.03
N LEU A 229 -23.66 -24.69 12.84
CA LEU A 229 -23.38 -26.12 13.01
C LEU A 229 -24.59 -26.87 13.60
N VAL A 230 -25.27 -26.30 14.60
CA VAL A 230 -26.48 -26.92 15.19
C VAL A 230 -27.59 -27.06 14.14
N ILE A 231 -27.83 -26.02 13.33
CA ILE A 231 -28.84 -26.07 12.26
C ILE A 231 -28.50 -27.18 11.26
N LEU A 232 -27.24 -27.31 10.86
CA LEU A 232 -26.81 -28.38 9.95
C LEU A 232 -27.07 -29.77 10.52
N VAL A 233 -26.79 -29.99 11.81
CA VAL A 233 -27.05 -31.27 12.48
C VAL A 233 -28.56 -31.56 12.59
N VAL A 234 -29.38 -30.54 12.91
CA VAL A 234 -30.83 -30.69 12.98
C VAL A 234 -31.41 -31.00 11.60
N VAL A 235 -30.95 -30.31 10.56
CA VAL A 235 -31.39 -30.56 9.18
C VAL A 235 -30.97 -31.96 8.71
N ASP A 236 -29.72 -32.40 8.96
CA ASP A 236 -29.27 -33.77 8.66
C ASP A 236 -30.12 -34.82 9.40
N SER A 237 -30.40 -34.58 10.68
CA SER A 237 -31.23 -35.46 11.51
C SER A 237 -32.69 -35.50 11.01
N TRP A 238 -33.24 -34.38 10.55
CA TRP A 238 -34.59 -34.30 10.01
C TRP A 238 -34.70 -34.96 8.63
N LEU A 239 -33.68 -34.79 7.77
CA LEU A 239 -33.58 -35.48 6.48
C LEU A 239 -33.42 -37.00 6.66
N LYS A 240 -32.63 -37.45 7.65
CA LYS A 240 -32.55 -38.87 8.03
C LYS A 240 -33.89 -39.38 8.55
N LYS A 241 -34.61 -38.60 9.37
CA LYS A 241 -35.94 -38.98 9.88
C LYS A 241 -37.02 -39.04 8.79
N GLN A 242 -36.91 -38.21 7.75
CA GLN A 242 -37.81 -38.25 6.59
C GLN A 242 -37.46 -39.35 5.58
N SER A 243 -36.35 -40.07 5.77
CA SER A 243 -36.02 -41.27 5.00
C SER A 243 -36.59 -42.50 5.72
N PRO A 244 -37.72 -43.10 5.28
CA PRO A 244 -38.22 -44.30 5.91
C PRO A 244 -37.29 -45.45 5.53
N VAL A 245 -36.76 -46.15 6.53
CA VAL A 245 -36.23 -47.51 6.36
C VAL A 245 -37.40 -48.39 5.96
N PHE A 246 -37.53 -48.66 4.66
CA PHE A 246 -38.45 -49.66 4.12
C PHE A 246 -37.83 -51.04 4.39
N LEU A 247 -38.24 -51.71 5.47
CA LEU A 247 -37.94 -53.13 5.67
C LEU A 247 -39.01 -53.99 4.99
N MET A 248 -38.57 -54.64 3.90
CA MET A 248 -38.78 -56.03 3.50
C MET A 248 -40.19 -56.65 3.60
N GLY A 249 -40.77 -56.97 2.43
CA GLY A 249 -41.88 -57.91 2.28
C GLY A 249 -42.09 -58.35 0.81
N ALA A 250 -41.55 -59.53 0.48
CA ALA A 250 -41.92 -60.52 -0.54
C ALA A 250 -42.12 -60.16 -2.04
N ASP A 251 -41.22 -60.73 -2.85
CA ASP A 251 -41.36 -61.38 -4.17
C ASP A 251 -42.33 -60.83 -5.24
N THR A 252 -41.80 -60.32 -6.35
CA THR A 252 -41.75 -61.03 -7.64
C THR A 252 -40.83 -60.31 -8.65
N GLN A 253 -40.39 -61.09 -9.63
CA GLN A 253 -39.42 -60.83 -10.70
C GLN A 253 -39.69 -59.58 -11.55
N ASP A 254 -38.62 -59.08 -12.19
CA ASP A 254 -38.55 -58.04 -13.23
C ASP A 254 -38.76 -56.57 -12.83
N THR A 255 -37.62 -55.88 -12.68
CA THR A 255 -37.26 -54.54 -13.22
C THR A 255 -36.13 -53.99 -12.34
N LYS A 256 -34.98 -54.66 -12.36
CA LYS A 256 -33.81 -54.42 -11.50
C LYS A 256 -32.69 -53.72 -12.30
N ASN A 257 -32.98 -52.59 -12.94
CA ASN A 257 -31.92 -51.70 -13.44
C ASN A 257 -32.30 -50.21 -13.56
N SER A 258 -33.59 -49.84 -13.50
CA SER A 258 -34.01 -48.44 -13.69
C SER A 258 -34.18 -47.64 -12.37
N ARG A 259 -34.55 -48.29 -11.26
CA ARG A 259 -34.90 -47.58 -10.01
C ARG A 259 -33.71 -47.09 -9.17
N HIS A 260 -32.56 -47.78 -9.22
CA HIS A 260 -31.34 -47.35 -8.51
C HIS A 260 -30.65 -46.16 -9.21
N GLN A 261 -30.80 -46.04 -10.52
CA GLN A 261 -30.23 -44.98 -11.34
C GLN A 261 -31.00 -43.65 -11.17
N PHE A 262 -32.31 -43.72 -10.89
CA PHE A 262 -33.15 -42.55 -10.63
C PHE A 262 -32.88 -41.89 -9.27
N CYS A 263 -32.62 -42.66 -8.20
CA CYS A 263 -32.33 -42.09 -6.88
C CYS A 263 -30.96 -41.39 -6.80
N LEU A 264 -29.92 -41.94 -7.45
CA LEU A 264 -28.61 -41.30 -7.51
C LEU A 264 -28.65 -40.01 -8.35
N ALA A 265 -29.48 -39.97 -9.40
CA ALA A 265 -29.68 -38.77 -10.22
C ALA A 265 -30.39 -37.64 -9.45
N GLN A 266 -31.38 -37.97 -8.59
CA GLN A 266 -32.14 -36.97 -7.84
C GLN A 266 -31.32 -36.29 -6.72
N VAL A 267 -30.48 -37.04 -6.01
CA VAL A 267 -29.58 -36.51 -4.97
C VAL A 267 -28.48 -35.65 -5.61
N SER A 268 -27.95 -36.07 -6.76
CA SER A 268 -26.98 -35.28 -7.54
C SER A 268 -27.58 -33.97 -8.06
N TRP A 269 -28.82 -33.98 -8.51
CA TRP A 269 -29.51 -32.80 -9.04
C TRP A 269 -29.80 -31.75 -7.97
N ILE A 270 -30.20 -32.15 -6.75
CA ILE A 270 -30.41 -31.22 -5.63
C ILE A 270 -29.09 -30.63 -5.15
N LYS A 271 -28.03 -31.45 -5.02
CA LYS A 271 -26.67 -30.96 -4.72
C LYS A 271 -26.24 -29.92 -5.75
N ASN A 272 -26.36 -30.20 -7.05
CA ASN A 272 -25.96 -29.27 -8.12
C ASN A 272 -26.82 -28.00 -8.17
N ARG A 273 -28.12 -28.08 -7.87
CA ARG A 273 -29.00 -26.90 -7.84
C ARG A 273 -28.69 -25.98 -6.66
N VAL A 274 -28.39 -26.55 -5.49
CA VAL A 274 -27.99 -25.78 -4.31
C VAL A 274 -26.59 -25.20 -4.50
N LEU A 275 -25.63 -25.98 -5.02
CA LEU A 275 -24.27 -25.52 -5.32
C LEU A 275 -24.29 -24.37 -6.35
N LYS A 276 -25.11 -24.48 -7.40
CA LYS A 276 -25.27 -23.40 -8.39
C LYS A 276 -25.80 -22.13 -7.75
N LYS A 277 -26.88 -22.21 -6.95
CA LYS A 277 -27.46 -21.05 -6.26
C LYS A 277 -26.49 -20.40 -5.27
N TRP A 278 -25.69 -21.20 -4.56
CA TRP A 278 -24.65 -20.69 -3.64
C TRP A 278 -23.53 -19.98 -4.41
N LYS A 279 -23.06 -20.57 -5.52
CA LYS A 279 -22.04 -19.97 -6.39
C LYS A 279 -22.50 -18.65 -7.02
N THR A 280 -23.79 -18.52 -7.35
CA THR A 280 -24.35 -17.24 -7.87
C THR A 280 -24.41 -16.16 -6.79
N ARG A 281 -24.65 -16.53 -5.53
CA ARG A 281 -24.70 -15.59 -4.41
C ARG A 281 -23.31 -15.14 -3.96
N LEU A 282 -22.32 -16.03 -4.02
CA LEU A 282 -20.92 -15.70 -3.68
C LEU A 282 -20.31 -14.71 -4.68
N ASN A 283 -20.59 -14.87 -5.97
CA ASN A 283 -20.11 -13.98 -7.04
C ASN A 283 -20.81 -12.60 -7.09
N GLN A 284 -21.75 -12.33 -6.18
CA GLN A 284 -22.36 -11.00 -6.00
C GLN A 284 -21.82 -10.27 -4.76
N LEU A 285 -20.97 -10.91 -3.97
CA LEU A 285 -20.40 -10.38 -2.73
C LEU A 285 -18.90 -10.06 -2.84
N TRP A 286 -18.33 -10.22 -4.04
CA TRP A 286 -17.01 -9.79 -4.52
C TRP A 286 -17.17 -9.33 -5.96
#